data_AF-H5X5Y4-F1
#
_entry.id   AF-H5X5Y4-F1
#
_cell.length_a   1.000
_cell.length_b   1.000
_cell.length_c   1.000
_cell.angle_alpha   90.00
_cell.angle_beta   90.00
_cell.angle_gamma   90.00
#
_symmetry.space_group_name_H-M   'P 1'
#
loop_
_entity.id
_entity.type
_entity.pdbx_description
1 polymer ?
#
loop_
_entity_poly.entity_id
_entity_poly.type
_entity_poly.pdbx_seq_one_letter_code
_entity_poly.pdbx_strand_id
1 'polypeptide(L)'
;MSSSAHVTTIPARPARLLTQNREMRAIGVWNWTLPALAARLPDGRTQVTCPAASACTRICYARNGTYLFPAVKAKHTANLAYVLDDLPGWTEAMIRELSAPRLAGKFVRVHDAGDFFSDAYTLAWCRVMHACPQVTFYAYTKEVRRFKRLIEPDPPENFLWVYSYGGKEDTEIDPDRDRVADVFPDEDAITEAPGWSSQEASDLLAVLGPRLVGVPANRIPQFLKRMGGRRLSEWQAEIDAERTRKRRRHLRLVPNDPSAPTSMPEGQSSADDAERHAA
;
A
#
# COMPACT_ATOMS: atom_id res chain seq x y z
N MET A 1 -45.27 -9.71 -13.37
CA MET A 1 -44.10 -9.38 -12.54
C MET A 1 -42.92 -9.16 -13.48
N SER A 2 -42.61 -7.90 -13.77
CA SER A 2 -41.58 -7.54 -14.75
C SER A 2 -40.22 -7.54 -14.04
N SER A 3 -39.42 -8.57 -14.29
CA SER A 3 -38.04 -8.67 -13.80
C SER A 3 -37.18 -7.70 -14.62
N SER A 4 -36.85 -6.55 -14.03
CA SER A 4 -35.91 -5.61 -14.64
C SER A 4 -34.51 -6.17 -14.42
N ALA A 5 -33.95 -6.78 -15.46
CA ALA A 5 -32.54 -7.15 -15.48
C ALA A 5 -31.71 -5.87 -15.38
N HIS A 6 -31.03 -5.67 -14.25
CA HIS A 6 -30.00 -4.66 -14.14
C HIS A 6 -28.89 -5.02 -15.15
N VAL A 7 -28.90 -4.34 -16.30
CA VAL A 7 -27.76 -4.33 -17.21
C VAL A 7 -26.63 -3.65 -16.45
N THR A 8 -25.73 -4.45 -15.88
CA THR A 8 -24.46 -3.96 -15.35
C THR A 8 -23.69 -3.43 -16.55
N THR A 9 -23.81 -2.12 -16.80
CA THR A 9 -22.99 -1.44 -17.80
C THR A 9 -21.54 -1.60 -17.35
N ILE A 10 -20.78 -2.47 -18.04
CA ILE A 10 -19.34 -2.59 -17.82
C ILE A 10 -18.78 -1.17 -18.04
N PRO A 11 -18.19 -0.53 -17.02
CA PRO A 11 -17.69 0.82 -17.17
C PRO A 11 -16.67 0.86 -18.32
N ALA A 12 -16.73 1.91 -19.14
CA ALA A 12 -15.84 2.07 -20.26
C ALA A 12 -14.37 2.02 -19.78
N ARG A 13 -13.63 1.00 -20.25
CA ARG A 13 -12.23 0.78 -19.88
C ARG A 13 -11.38 1.96 -20.37
N PRO A 14 -10.43 2.49 -19.56
CA PRO A 14 -9.57 3.58 -20.00
C PRO A 14 -8.75 3.20 -21.24
N ALA A 15 -8.73 4.06 -22.26
CA ALA A 15 -7.97 3.82 -23.49
C ALA A 15 -6.45 3.77 -23.28
N ARG A 16 -5.95 4.46 -22.24
CA ARG A 16 -4.56 4.35 -21.76
C ARG A 16 -4.59 4.15 -20.25
N LEU A 17 -3.80 3.19 -19.76
CA LEU A 17 -3.68 2.86 -18.36
C LEU A 17 -2.63 3.74 -17.71
N LEU A 18 -1.42 3.76 -18.27
CA LEU A 18 -0.27 4.50 -17.75
C LEU A 18 -0.34 5.99 -18.13
N THR A 19 0.17 6.84 -17.25
CA THR A 19 0.25 8.29 -17.44
C THR A 19 1.65 8.81 -17.11
N GLN A 20 1.84 10.13 -17.22
CA GLN A 20 3.00 10.85 -16.70
C GLN A 20 2.54 12.18 -16.12
N ASN A 21 2.71 12.37 -14.82
CA ASN A 21 2.66 13.70 -14.22
C ASN A 21 3.94 14.50 -14.60
N ARG A 22 4.02 15.79 -14.20
CA ARG A 22 5.14 16.67 -14.59
C ARG A 22 6.49 16.13 -14.13
N GLU A 23 6.57 15.66 -12.89
CA GLU A 23 7.81 15.17 -12.26
C GLU A 23 8.26 13.87 -12.93
N MET A 24 7.36 12.89 -13.06
CA MET A 24 7.67 11.61 -13.71
C MET A 24 8.09 11.81 -15.17
N ARG A 25 7.45 12.74 -15.89
CA ARG A 25 7.82 13.06 -17.28
C ARG A 25 9.24 13.60 -17.39
N ALA A 26 9.68 14.44 -16.44
CA ALA A 26 11.01 15.05 -16.46
C ALA A 26 12.13 14.02 -16.38
N ILE A 27 11.88 12.88 -15.71
CA ILE A 27 12.83 11.77 -15.55
C ILE A 27 12.51 10.57 -16.45
N GLY A 28 11.58 10.72 -17.40
CA GLY A 28 11.21 9.67 -18.34
C GLY A 28 10.46 8.46 -17.73
N VAL A 29 9.94 8.62 -16.51
CA VAL A 29 9.16 7.60 -15.78
C VAL A 29 7.69 7.67 -16.17
N TRP A 30 7.05 6.51 -16.30
CA TRP A 30 5.60 6.36 -16.42
C TRP A 30 5.00 5.99 -15.07
N ASN A 31 3.73 6.33 -14.83
CA ASN A 31 3.10 6.06 -13.55
C ASN A 31 1.72 5.42 -13.70
N TRP A 32 1.46 4.44 -12.82
CA TRP A 32 0.13 3.91 -12.57
C TRP A 32 -0.42 4.51 -11.28
N THR A 33 -1.71 4.84 -11.27
CA THR A 33 -2.32 5.60 -10.17
C THR A 33 -3.65 5.01 -9.75
N LEU A 34 -3.90 5.04 -8.44
CA LEU A 34 -5.16 4.75 -7.79
C LEU A 34 -5.56 5.94 -6.91
N PRO A 35 -6.80 6.00 -6.40
CA PRO A 35 -7.15 6.96 -5.36
C PRO A 35 -6.32 6.68 -4.11
N ALA A 36 -5.85 7.72 -3.42
CA ALA A 36 -5.16 7.55 -2.15
C ALA A 36 -6.15 7.30 -1.00
N LEU A 37 -5.73 6.50 -0.01
CA LEU A 37 -6.46 6.08 1.18
C LEU A 37 -7.70 5.22 0.91
N ALA A 38 -8.72 5.80 0.29
CA ALA A 38 -9.96 5.12 -0.09
C ALA A 38 -10.72 5.94 -1.14
N ALA A 39 -11.58 5.28 -1.91
CA ALA A 39 -12.52 5.93 -2.81
C ALA A 39 -13.89 5.26 -2.80
N ARG A 40 -14.92 6.09 -3.03
CA ARG A 40 -16.28 5.64 -3.33
C ARG A 40 -16.45 5.57 -4.85
N LEU A 41 -16.83 4.41 -5.35
CA LEU A 41 -17.09 4.15 -6.76
C LEU A 41 -18.49 4.68 -7.15
N PRO A 42 -18.77 4.90 -8.46
CA PRO A 42 -20.07 5.39 -8.92
C PRO A 42 -21.26 4.50 -8.54
N ASP A 43 -21.04 3.19 -8.39
CA ASP A 43 -22.05 2.22 -7.96
C ASP A 43 -22.29 2.18 -6.44
N GLY A 44 -21.60 3.03 -5.69
CA GLY A 44 -21.76 3.17 -4.25
C GLY A 44 -20.78 2.36 -3.41
N ARG A 45 -20.03 1.39 -3.98
CA ARG A 45 -19.00 0.64 -3.24
C ARG A 45 -17.90 1.58 -2.73
N THR A 46 -17.33 1.27 -1.58
CA THR A 46 -16.15 1.96 -1.05
C THR A 46 -14.99 0.98 -0.96
N GLN A 47 -13.86 1.33 -1.56
CA GLN A 47 -12.64 0.53 -1.52
C GLN A 47 -11.54 1.30 -0.79
N VAL A 48 -10.95 0.64 0.21
CA VAL A 48 -9.71 1.12 0.84
C VAL A 48 -8.54 0.76 -0.06
N THR A 49 -7.76 1.75 -0.46
CA THR A 49 -6.62 1.59 -1.38
C THR A 49 -5.27 1.67 -0.68
N CYS A 50 -5.23 2.14 0.57
CA CYS A 50 -4.02 2.10 1.41
C CYS A 50 -4.32 1.44 2.78
N PRO A 51 -4.47 0.10 2.84
CA PRO A 51 -4.82 -0.61 4.07
C PRO A 51 -3.87 -0.34 5.25
N ALA A 52 -2.57 -0.27 4.98
CA ALA A 52 -1.51 -0.02 5.97
C ALA A 52 -1.29 1.48 6.26
N ALA A 53 -2.06 2.42 5.68
CA ALA A 53 -1.88 3.84 5.96
C ALA A 53 -2.19 4.21 7.42
N SER A 54 -1.35 5.05 8.02
CA SER A 54 -1.54 5.57 9.39
C SER A 54 -1.09 7.03 9.50
N ALA A 55 0.10 7.34 10.03
CA ALA A 55 0.59 8.72 10.16
C ALA A 55 0.52 9.50 8.84
N CYS A 56 0.84 8.84 7.72
CA CYS A 56 0.81 9.43 6.38
C CYS A 56 -0.56 9.99 5.96
N THR A 57 -1.67 9.47 6.52
CA THR A 57 -3.02 9.94 6.18
C THR A 57 -3.25 11.41 6.52
N ARG A 58 -2.44 11.95 7.44
CA ARG A 58 -2.52 13.32 7.91
C ARG A 58 -1.87 14.34 6.98
N ILE A 59 -1.01 13.90 6.06
CA ILE A 59 -0.25 14.78 5.17
C ILE A 59 -0.17 14.24 3.73
N CYS A 60 -1.10 13.37 3.34
CA CYS A 60 -1.08 12.73 2.05
C CYS A 60 -1.21 13.77 0.91
N TYR A 61 -0.13 13.98 0.16
CA TYR A 61 -0.10 14.93 -0.95
C TYR A 61 -1.14 14.58 -2.03
N ALA A 62 -1.36 13.28 -2.26
CA ALA A 62 -2.34 12.77 -3.23
C ALA A 62 -3.81 13.00 -2.82
N ARG A 63 -4.05 13.66 -1.68
CA ARG A 63 -5.37 14.14 -1.24
C ARG A 63 -5.44 15.67 -1.22
N ASN A 64 -4.53 16.36 -1.93
CA ASN A 64 -4.44 17.80 -1.98
C ASN A 64 -4.10 18.30 -3.41
N GLY A 65 -4.30 19.60 -3.66
CA GLY A 65 -3.84 20.24 -4.89
C GLY A 65 -4.43 19.63 -6.17
N THR A 66 -3.57 19.40 -7.17
CA THR A 66 -3.96 18.89 -8.50
C THR A 66 -4.61 17.50 -8.45
N TYR A 67 -4.31 16.69 -7.44
CA TYR A 67 -4.97 15.39 -7.21
C TYR A 67 -6.47 15.52 -6.91
N LEU A 68 -6.94 16.72 -6.54
CA LEU A 68 -8.36 16.98 -6.30
C LEU A 68 -9.12 17.39 -7.56
N PHE A 69 -8.44 17.64 -8.68
CA PHE A 69 -9.08 18.04 -9.93
C PHE A 69 -10.03 16.95 -10.44
N PRO A 70 -11.22 17.31 -10.96
CA PRO A 70 -12.22 16.33 -11.38
C PRO A 70 -11.69 15.28 -12.37
N ALA A 71 -10.90 15.70 -13.36
CA ALA A 71 -10.33 14.79 -14.35
C ALA A 71 -9.32 13.79 -13.72
N VAL A 72 -8.51 14.24 -12.76
CA VAL A 72 -7.54 13.40 -12.07
C VAL A 72 -8.26 12.39 -11.17
N LYS A 73 -9.25 12.84 -10.39
CA LYS A 73 -10.12 11.96 -9.59
C LYS A 73 -10.84 10.93 -10.46
N ALA A 74 -11.43 11.36 -11.58
CA ALA A 74 -12.13 10.47 -12.49
C ALA A 74 -11.19 9.39 -13.04
N LYS A 75 -9.95 9.75 -13.42
CA LYS A 75 -8.93 8.79 -13.86
C LYS A 75 -8.56 7.80 -12.76
N HIS A 76 -8.32 8.26 -11.54
CA HIS A 76 -8.03 7.39 -10.40
C HIS A 76 -9.18 6.41 -10.12
N THR A 77 -10.41 6.92 -10.05
CA THR A 77 -11.60 6.09 -9.79
C THR A 77 -11.86 5.10 -10.92
N ALA A 78 -11.68 5.49 -12.19
CA ALA A 78 -11.82 4.59 -13.33
C ALA A 78 -10.76 3.48 -13.34
N ASN A 79 -9.51 3.81 -13.01
CA ASN A 79 -8.44 2.82 -12.85
C ASN A 79 -8.79 1.82 -11.73
N LEU A 80 -9.27 2.31 -10.58
CA LEU A 80 -9.65 1.47 -9.45
C LEU A 80 -10.84 0.55 -9.79
N ALA A 81 -11.88 1.09 -10.43
CA ALA A 81 -13.03 0.32 -10.87
C ALA A 81 -12.61 -0.81 -11.81
N TYR A 82 -11.72 -0.54 -12.78
CA TYR A 82 -11.25 -1.57 -13.70
C TYR A 82 -10.54 -2.72 -12.97
N VAL A 83 -9.64 -2.41 -12.02
CA VAL A 83 -8.95 -3.43 -11.22
C VAL A 83 -9.93 -4.27 -10.40
N LEU A 84 -10.97 -3.65 -9.82
CA LEU A 84 -11.94 -4.34 -8.97
C LEU A 84 -12.95 -5.17 -9.75
N ASP A 85 -13.36 -4.68 -10.91
CA ASP A 85 -14.44 -5.28 -11.70
C ASP A 85 -13.92 -6.34 -12.68
N ASP A 86 -12.66 -6.21 -13.12
CA ASP A 86 -12.06 -7.09 -14.11
C ASP A 86 -10.53 -7.10 -14.00
N LEU A 87 -10.03 -7.68 -12.90
CA LEU A 87 -8.60 -7.85 -12.66
C LEU A 87 -7.88 -8.61 -13.79
N PRO A 88 -8.42 -9.71 -14.36
CA PRO A 88 -7.80 -10.40 -15.49
C PRO A 88 -7.68 -9.48 -16.72
N GLY A 89 -8.77 -8.81 -17.11
CA GLY A 89 -8.75 -7.89 -18.25
C GLY A 89 -7.83 -6.70 -18.02
N TRP A 90 -7.77 -6.15 -16.81
CA TRP A 90 -6.79 -5.13 -16.46
C TRP A 90 -5.35 -5.63 -16.61
N THR A 91 -5.07 -6.87 -16.18
CA THR A 91 -3.74 -7.49 -16.28
C THR A 91 -3.33 -7.59 -17.75
N GLU A 92 -4.20 -8.12 -18.61
CA GLU A 92 -3.96 -8.24 -20.05
C GLU A 92 -3.77 -6.88 -20.74
N ALA A 93 -4.60 -5.89 -20.39
CA ALA A 93 -4.50 -4.55 -20.95
C ALA A 93 -3.20 -3.85 -20.52
N MET A 94 -2.77 -4.05 -19.27
CA MET A 94 -1.51 -3.50 -18.75
C MET A 94 -0.31 -4.13 -19.47
N ILE A 95 -0.27 -5.46 -19.60
CA ILE A 95 0.76 -6.17 -20.37
C ILE A 95 0.81 -5.65 -21.80
N ARG A 96 -0.35 -5.56 -22.47
CA ARG A 96 -0.43 -5.05 -23.86
C ARG A 96 0.12 -3.64 -23.99
N GLU A 97 -0.20 -2.74 -23.06
CA GLU A 97 0.32 -1.38 -23.10
C GLU A 97 1.85 -1.38 -22.90
N LEU A 98 2.35 -2.12 -21.91
CA LEU A 98 3.77 -2.24 -21.55
C LEU A 98 4.64 -2.91 -22.62
N SER A 99 4.07 -3.79 -23.43
CA SER A 99 4.75 -4.41 -24.58
C SER A 99 4.98 -3.46 -25.76
N ALA A 100 4.45 -2.23 -25.71
CA ALA A 100 4.69 -1.25 -26.77
C ALA A 100 6.17 -0.82 -26.81
N PRO A 101 6.81 -0.72 -27.99
CA PRO A 101 8.22 -0.35 -28.12
C PRO A 101 8.63 0.96 -27.41
N ARG A 102 7.71 1.93 -27.31
CA ARG A 102 7.92 3.20 -26.61
C ARG A 102 8.22 3.05 -25.11
N LEU A 103 7.88 1.90 -24.52
CA LEU A 103 8.07 1.59 -23.10
C LEU A 103 9.28 0.67 -22.84
N ALA A 104 9.92 0.13 -23.88
CA ALA A 104 11.15 -0.64 -23.71
C ALA A 104 12.25 0.24 -23.08
N GLY A 105 12.91 -0.29 -22.04
CA GLY A 105 13.93 0.41 -21.25
C GLY A 105 13.40 1.57 -20.40
N LYS A 106 12.08 1.67 -20.19
CA LYS A 106 11.48 2.71 -19.35
C LYS A 106 11.23 2.20 -17.94
N PHE A 107 11.09 3.17 -17.02
CA PHE A 107 10.68 2.94 -15.65
C PHE A 107 9.19 3.19 -15.47
N VAL A 108 8.53 2.36 -14.65
CA VAL A 108 7.13 2.52 -14.24
C VAL A 108 7.02 2.58 -12.73
N ARG A 109 6.51 3.69 -12.20
CA ARG A 109 6.15 3.85 -10.79
C ARG A 109 4.79 3.23 -10.49
N VAL A 110 4.76 2.32 -9.52
CA VAL A 110 3.59 1.62 -9.00
C VAL A 110 3.54 1.86 -7.48
N HIS A 111 2.85 2.87 -6.94
CA HIS A 111 1.85 3.76 -7.52
C HIS A 111 2.23 5.24 -7.36
N ASP A 112 1.66 6.10 -8.20
CA ASP A 112 1.69 7.58 -8.02
C ASP A 112 0.81 8.02 -6.84
N ALA A 113 -0.25 7.26 -6.56
CA ALA A 113 -1.15 7.40 -5.43
C ALA A 113 -1.89 6.08 -5.19
N GLY A 114 -2.38 5.88 -3.96
CA GLY A 114 -2.86 4.58 -3.51
C GLY A 114 -1.70 3.66 -3.12
N ASP A 115 -2.02 2.42 -2.80
CA ASP A 115 -1.03 1.37 -2.49
C ASP A 115 -1.57 0.03 -3.02
N PHE A 116 -0.78 -1.03 -2.85
CA PHE A 116 -1.26 -2.39 -3.03
C PHE A 116 -2.38 -2.62 -2.02
N PHE A 117 -3.61 -2.93 -2.44
CA PHE A 117 -4.74 -3.05 -1.52
C PHE A 117 -5.25 -4.48 -1.30
N SER A 118 -4.83 -5.45 -2.11
CA SER A 118 -5.13 -6.86 -1.92
C SER A 118 -3.99 -7.76 -2.43
N ASP A 119 -3.96 -8.99 -1.93
CA ASP A 119 -3.01 -10.03 -2.39
C ASP A 119 -3.20 -10.32 -3.88
N ALA A 120 -4.45 -10.47 -4.32
CA ALA A 120 -4.77 -10.71 -5.74
C ALA A 120 -4.24 -9.60 -6.67
N TYR A 121 -4.38 -8.33 -6.27
CA TYR A 121 -3.87 -7.20 -7.02
C TYR A 121 -2.33 -7.13 -7.01
N THR A 122 -1.71 -7.50 -5.89
CA THR A 122 -0.25 -7.57 -5.75
C THR A 122 0.35 -8.64 -6.67
N LEU A 123 -0.24 -9.83 -6.67
CA LEU A 123 0.16 -10.92 -7.56
C LEU A 123 -0.16 -10.63 -9.04
N ALA A 124 -1.18 -9.82 -9.33
CA ALA A 124 -1.44 -9.35 -10.69
C ALA A 124 -0.31 -8.46 -11.21
N TRP A 125 0.24 -7.58 -10.37
CA TRP A 125 1.44 -6.82 -10.71
C TRP A 125 2.66 -7.72 -10.95
N CYS A 126 2.86 -8.77 -10.16
CA CYS A 126 3.94 -9.73 -10.40
C CYS A 126 3.82 -10.38 -11.78
N ARG A 127 2.61 -10.80 -12.17
CA ARG A 127 2.35 -11.34 -13.52
C ARG A 127 2.68 -10.32 -14.62
N VAL A 128 2.30 -9.06 -14.42
CA VAL A 128 2.65 -7.97 -15.35
C VAL A 128 4.17 -7.81 -15.48
N MET A 129 4.88 -7.79 -14.35
CA MET A 129 6.33 -7.61 -14.28
C MET A 129 7.07 -8.73 -15.01
N HIS A 130 6.73 -9.99 -14.75
CA HIS A 130 7.32 -11.14 -15.44
C HIS A 130 7.01 -11.16 -16.94
N ALA A 131 5.82 -10.72 -17.35
CA ALA A 131 5.43 -10.66 -18.76
C ALA A 131 6.07 -9.48 -19.52
N CYS A 132 6.66 -8.52 -18.82
CA CYS A 132 7.23 -7.29 -19.40
C CYS A 132 8.67 -7.04 -18.93
N PRO A 133 9.61 -7.98 -19.17
CA PRO A 133 10.99 -7.88 -18.68
C PRO A 133 11.76 -6.68 -19.27
N GLN A 134 11.28 -6.11 -20.38
CA GLN A 134 11.86 -4.92 -21.01
C GLN A 134 11.58 -3.61 -20.25
N VAL A 135 10.73 -3.62 -19.22
CA VAL A 135 10.36 -2.46 -18.41
C VAL A 135 10.84 -2.68 -16.98
N THR A 136 11.38 -1.64 -16.34
CA THR A 136 11.70 -1.68 -14.91
C THR A 136 10.58 -1.05 -14.10
N PHE A 137 10.10 -1.74 -13.08
CA PHE A 137 9.05 -1.27 -12.19
C PHE A 137 9.65 -0.83 -10.87
N TYR A 138 9.06 0.20 -10.26
CA TYR A 138 9.39 0.51 -8.88
C TYR A 138 8.22 1.00 -8.05
N ALA A 139 8.29 0.77 -6.73
CA ALA A 139 7.23 1.08 -5.80
C ALA A 139 7.73 1.68 -4.48
N TYR A 140 6.99 2.66 -3.97
CA TYR A 140 6.94 2.93 -2.54
C TYR A 140 5.72 2.19 -1.98
N THR A 141 5.88 1.46 -0.88
CA THR A 141 4.74 0.78 -0.24
C THR A 141 4.81 0.80 1.27
N LYS A 142 3.65 0.79 1.92
CA LYS A 142 3.48 0.57 3.36
C LYS A 142 2.98 -0.84 3.69
N GLU A 143 2.72 -1.66 2.68
CA GLU A 143 2.20 -3.03 2.83
C GLU A 143 3.34 -4.03 3.11
N VAL A 144 4.09 -3.77 4.18
CA VAL A 144 5.32 -4.49 4.52
C VAL A 144 5.08 -5.98 4.66
N ARG A 145 4.07 -6.39 5.43
CA ARG A 145 3.76 -7.82 5.63
C ARG A 145 3.31 -8.51 4.35
N ARG A 146 2.63 -7.78 3.46
CA ARG A 146 2.20 -8.36 2.18
C ARG A 146 3.39 -8.60 1.28
N PHE A 147 4.30 -7.65 1.17
CA PHE A 147 5.50 -7.79 0.35
C PHE A 147 6.43 -8.87 0.88
N LYS A 148 6.68 -8.91 2.20
CA LYS A 148 7.46 -9.99 2.84
C LYS A 148 6.89 -11.38 2.56
N ARG A 149 5.56 -11.50 2.47
CA ARG A 149 4.88 -12.77 2.19
C ARG A 149 4.83 -13.13 0.70
N LEU A 150 4.59 -12.16 -0.18
CA LEU A 150 4.21 -12.41 -1.58
C LEU A 150 5.27 -12.02 -2.61
N ILE A 151 6.17 -11.09 -2.28
CA ILE A 151 7.14 -10.53 -3.22
C ILE A 151 8.56 -10.98 -2.87
N GLU A 152 8.99 -10.76 -1.63
CA GLU A 152 10.37 -11.05 -1.22
C GLU A 152 10.84 -12.50 -1.44
N PRO A 153 10.00 -13.54 -1.29
CA PRO A 153 10.45 -14.91 -1.50
C PRO A 153 10.87 -15.23 -2.95
N ASP A 154 10.28 -14.55 -3.93
CA ASP A 154 10.55 -14.75 -5.36
C ASP A 154 10.26 -13.44 -6.13
N PRO A 155 11.14 -12.43 -6.01
CA PRO A 155 10.87 -11.12 -6.58
C PRO A 155 11.06 -11.12 -8.10
N PRO A 156 10.18 -10.47 -8.88
CA PRO A 156 10.45 -10.24 -10.30
C PRO A 156 11.77 -9.46 -10.47
N GLU A 157 12.67 -9.94 -11.33
CA GLU A 157 14.01 -9.36 -11.53
C GLU A 157 13.98 -7.86 -11.93
N ASN A 158 12.91 -7.44 -12.59
CA ASN A 158 12.69 -6.07 -13.04
C ASN A 158 11.84 -5.23 -12.07
N PHE A 159 11.66 -5.67 -10.83
CA PHE A 159 10.90 -4.94 -9.82
C PHE A 159 11.77 -4.50 -8.64
N LEU A 160 11.79 -3.19 -8.41
CA LEU A 160 12.48 -2.56 -7.27
C LEU A 160 11.45 -1.98 -6.30
N TRP A 161 11.68 -2.03 -4.99
CA TRP A 161 10.76 -1.36 -4.05
C TRP A 161 11.49 -0.77 -2.87
N VAL A 162 10.79 0.14 -2.19
CA VAL A 162 11.20 0.77 -0.95
C VAL A 162 10.04 0.75 0.04
N TYR A 163 10.29 0.28 1.25
CA TYR A 163 9.30 0.38 2.33
C TYR A 163 9.26 1.81 2.85
N SER A 164 8.08 2.39 2.91
CA SER A 164 7.93 3.79 3.31
C SER A 164 7.32 3.90 4.72
N TYR A 165 8.05 4.51 5.65
CA TYR A 165 7.57 4.79 7.01
C TYR A 165 6.30 5.66 7.05
N GLY A 166 5.61 5.64 8.18
CA GLY A 166 4.34 6.33 8.41
C GLY A 166 3.10 5.44 8.24
N GLY A 167 3.27 4.12 8.24
CA GLY A 167 2.24 3.10 8.10
C GLY A 167 1.93 2.36 9.41
N LYS A 168 0.96 1.46 9.39
CA LYS A 168 0.61 0.62 10.56
C LYS A 168 1.64 -0.49 10.82
N GLU A 169 2.51 -0.74 9.86
CA GLU A 169 3.42 -1.89 9.83
C GLU A 169 4.89 -1.46 9.95
N ASP A 170 5.17 -0.23 10.40
CA ASP A 170 6.54 0.30 10.53
C ASP A 170 7.44 -0.58 11.43
N THR A 171 6.86 -1.30 12.39
CA THR A 171 7.59 -2.26 13.25
C THR A 171 8.09 -3.51 12.53
N GLU A 172 7.56 -3.80 11.34
CA GLU A 172 7.99 -4.93 10.51
C GLU A 172 9.15 -4.56 9.59
N ILE A 173 9.50 -3.28 9.51
CA ILE A 173 10.62 -2.78 8.69
C ILE A 173 11.92 -2.98 9.44
N ASP A 174 12.88 -3.64 8.82
CA ASP A 174 14.24 -3.80 9.31
C ASP A 174 15.16 -2.81 8.58
N PRO A 175 15.50 -1.65 9.18
CA PRO A 175 16.30 -0.63 8.53
C PRO A 175 17.78 -0.99 8.42
N ASP A 176 18.23 -2.22 8.74
CA ASP A 176 19.57 -2.71 8.40
C ASP A 176 19.56 -3.54 7.11
N ARG A 177 18.42 -4.18 6.80
CA ARG A 177 18.25 -5.06 5.64
C ARG A 177 17.41 -4.45 4.53
N ASP A 178 16.31 -3.81 4.90
CA ASP A 178 15.30 -3.31 3.99
C ASP A 178 15.73 -1.98 3.37
N ARG A 179 15.35 -1.74 2.10
CA ARG A 179 15.39 -0.38 1.55
C ARG A 179 14.23 0.42 2.12
N VAL A 180 14.51 1.58 2.70
CA VAL A 180 13.52 2.36 3.44
C VAL A 180 13.45 3.81 2.99
N ALA A 181 12.24 4.36 2.97
CA ALA A 181 11.97 5.77 2.74
C ALA A 181 11.23 6.36 3.94
N ASP A 182 11.58 7.57 4.33
CA ASP A 182 10.82 8.36 5.30
C ASP A 182 10.57 9.76 4.77
N VAL A 183 9.45 10.34 5.18
CA VAL A 183 9.09 11.71 4.79
C VAL A 183 9.55 12.66 5.89
N PHE A 184 10.55 13.47 5.57
CA PHE A 184 11.13 14.49 6.43
C PHE A 184 10.38 15.82 6.26
N PRO A 185 10.44 16.73 7.25
CA PRO A 185 9.81 18.05 7.12
C PRO A 185 10.39 18.87 5.95
N ASP A 186 11.69 18.73 5.66
CA ASP A 186 12.42 19.44 4.61
C ASP A 186 13.76 18.74 4.28
N GLU A 187 14.52 19.32 3.35
CA GLU A 187 15.82 18.83 2.89
C GLU A 187 16.95 19.00 3.92
N ASP A 188 16.88 20.06 4.73
CA ASP A 188 17.88 20.32 5.77
C ASP A 188 17.79 19.20 6.82
N ALA A 189 16.57 18.81 7.22
CA ALA A 189 16.36 17.69 8.12
C ALA A 189 16.85 16.33 7.57
N ILE A 190 16.87 16.15 6.24
CA ILE A 190 17.45 14.95 5.61
C ILE A 190 18.98 15.01 5.70
N THR A 191 19.56 16.17 5.40
CA THR A 191 21.02 16.40 5.40
C THR A 191 21.63 16.18 6.79
N GLU A 192 20.94 16.64 7.83
CA GLU A 192 21.38 16.48 9.23
C GLU A 192 21.14 15.07 9.79
N ALA A 193 20.38 14.21 9.09
CA ALA A 193 20.06 12.86 9.55
C ALA A 193 21.15 11.85 9.11
N PRO A 194 21.91 11.23 10.05
CA PRO A 194 23.02 10.36 9.69
C PRO A 194 22.59 9.17 8.82
N GLY A 195 23.27 8.98 7.70
CA GLY A 195 23.06 7.87 6.77
C GLY A 195 21.87 8.01 5.82
N TRP A 196 21.05 9.07 5.96
CA TRP A 196 19.93 9.35 5.05
C TRP A 196 20.41 10.09 3.80
N SER A 197 19.74 9.86 2.68
CA SER A 197 20.06 10.53 1.41
C SER A 197 18.79 10.99 0.73
N SER A 198 18.77 12.24 0.28
CA SER A 198 17.59 12.82 -0.39
C SER A 198 17.36 12.20 -1.77
N GLN A 199 16.08 12.00 -2.10
CA GLN A 199 15.64 11.64 -3.45
C GLN A 199 15.20 12.83 -4.32
N GLU A 200 15.18 14.06 -3.81
CA GLU A 200 14.51 15.21 -4.46
C GLU A 200 14.96 15.46 -5.91
N ALA A 201 16.24 15.21 -6.22
CA ALA A 201 16.77 15.39 -7.57
C ALA A 201 16.14 14.43 -8.61
N SER A 202 15.68 13.25 -8.18
CA SER A 202 14.98 12.27 -9.02
C SER A 202 14.34 11.18 -8.17
N ASP A 203 13.04 10.93 -8.38
CA ASP A 203 12.29 9.88 -7.69
C ASP A 203 12.89 8.47 -7.87
N LEU A 204 13.70 8.25 -8.91
CA LEU A 204 14.44 7.01 -9.11
C LEU A 204 15.51 6.76 -8.04
N LEU A 205 16.00 7.81 -7.37
CA LEU A 205 16.97 7.67 -6.27
C LEU A 205 16.40 6.88 -5.09
N ALA A 206 15.07 6.79 -4.97
CA ALA A 206 14.45 5.95 -3.96
C ALA A 206 14.78 4.47 -4.11
N VAL A 207 15.07 3.99 -5.32
CA VAL A 207 15.43 2.60 -5.59
C VAL A 207 16.82 2.40 -6.18
N LEU A 208 17.41 3.44 -6.78
CA LEU A 208 18.75 3.39 -7.37
C LEU A 208 19.83 4.08 -6.51
N GLY A 209 19.43 4.89 -5.53
CA GLY A 209 20.34 5.60 -4.64
C GLY A 209 20.70 4.80 -3.38
N PRO A 210 21.24 5.46 -2.34
CA PRO A 210 21.49 4.82 -1.04
C PRO A 210 20.22 4.21 -0.42
N ARG A 211 20.40 3.25 0.50
CA ARG A 211 19.30 2.43 1.05
C ARG A 211 18.33 3.20 1.95
N LEU A 212 18.81 4.19 2.69
CA LEU A 212 18.00 5.06 3.55
C LEU A 212 17.63 6.34 2.78
N VAL A 213 16.37 6.46 2.40
CA VAL A 213 15.87 7.48 1.47
C VAL A 213 15.09 8.55 2.22
N GLY A 214 15.59 9.78 2.20
CA GLY A 214 14.86 10.95 2.67
C GLY A 214 13.96 11.50 1.56
N VAL A 215 12.67 11.65 1.85
CA VAL A 215 11.70 12.32 0.99
C VAL A 215 11.30 13.64 1.66
N PRO A 216 11.63 14.81 1.11
CA PRO A 216 11.18 16.06 1.72
C PRO A 216 9.66 16.18 1.56
N ALA A 217 8.98 16.65 2.61
CA ALA A 217 7.55 16.87 2.55
C ALA A 217 7.21 17.93 1.49
N ASN A 218 6.13 17.67 0.76
CA ASN A 218 5.55 18.66 -0.15
C ASN A 218 5.28 19.96 0.62
N ARG A 219 5.66 21.11 0.04
CA ARG A 219 5.53 22.45 0.65
C ARG A 219 4.08 22.93 0.76
N ILE A 220 3.30 22.23 1.57
CA ILE A 220 1.89 22.48 1.85
C ILE A 220 1.82 22.99 3.30
N PRO A 221 1.61 24.29 3.54
CA PRO A 221 1.81 24.91 4.86
C PRO A 221 1.06 24.23 6.01
N GLN A 222 -0.19 23.84 5.78
CA GLN A 222 -0.99 23.14 6.79
C GLN A 222 -0.50 21.72 7.08
N PHE A 223 0.18 21.06 6.14
CA PHE A 223 0.78 19.75 6.35
C PHE A 223 2.09 19.88 7.12
N LEU A 224 2.96 20.82 6.74
CA LEU A 224 4.21 21.11 7.46
C LEU A 224 3.93 21.50 8.92
N LYS A 225 2.95 22.39 9.15
CA LYS A 225 2.51 22.74 10.51
C LYS A 225 2.04 21.53 11.30
N ARG A 226 1.36 20.57 10.64
CA ARG A 226 0.86 19.36 11.29
C ARG A 226 1.98 18.35 11.57
N MET A 227 2.98 18.26 10.70
CA MET A 227 4.19 17.48 10.95
C MET A 227 4.92 18.01 12.18
N GLY A 228 5.03 19.33 12.33
CA GLY A 228 5.62 19.94 13.53
C GLY A 228 7.08 19.51 13.73
N GLY A 229 7.86 19.48 12.65
CA GLY A 229 9.27 19.08 12.64
C GLY A 229 9.54 17.57 12.61
N ARG A 230 8.52 16.73 12.85
CA ARG A 230 8.70 15.26 12.83
C ARG A 230 8.81 14.72 11.40
N ARG A 231 9.62 13.68 11.22
CA ARG A 231 9.46 12.76 10.08
C ARG A 231 8.33 11.77 10.32
N LEU A 232 7.86 11.06 9.28
CA LEU A 232 6.69 10.19 9.40
C LEU A 232 6.92 8.97 10.31
N SER A 233 8.15 8.41 10.37
CA SER A 233 8.45 7.31 11.31
C SER A 233 8.27 7.74 12.78
N GLU A 234 8.74 8.92 13.15
CA GLU A 234 8.61 9.46 14.50
C GLU A 234 7.15 9.68 14.87
N TRP A 235 6.39 10.28 13.96
CA TRP A 235 4.97 10.51 14.18
C TRP A 235 4.18 9.19 14.28
N GLN A 236 4.59 8.16 13.53
CA GLN A 236 3.98 6.85 13.64
C GLN A 236 4.32 6.17 14.98
N ALA A 237 5.57 6.26 15.43
CA ALA A 237 5.98 5.75 16.73
C ALA A 237 5.17 6.38 17.88
N GLU A 238 4.89 7.68 17.82
CA GLU A 238 4.01 8.37 18.78
C GLU A 238 2.57 7.81 18.79
N ILE A 239 2.00 7.56 17.61
CA ILE A 239 0.66 6.97 17.48
C ILE A 239 0.62 5.59 18.14
N ASP A 240 1.64 4.77 17.91
CA ASP A 240 1.67 3.40 18.41
C ASP A 240 1.95 3.35 19.92
N ALA A 241 2.80 4.25 20.43
CA ALA A 241 2.97 4.48 21.87
C ALA A 241 1.64 4.89 22.54
N GLU A 242 0.89 5.82 21.92
CA GLU A 242 -0.42 6.23 22.43
C GLU A 242 -1.45 5.08 22.42
N ARG A 243 -1.51 4.31 21.34
CA ARG A 243 -2.38 3.14 21.22
C ARG A 243 -2.05 2.10 22.29
N THR A 244 -0.78 1.82 22.52
CA THR A 244 -0.31 0.88 23.55
C THR A 244 -0.70 1.35 24.94
N ARG A 245 -0.51 2.64 25.24
CA ARG A 245 -0.92 3.26 26.51
C ARG A 245 -2.44 3.15 26.74
N LYS A 246 -3.26 3.42 25.72
CA LYS A 246 -4.73 3.29 25.81
C LYS A 246 -5.17 1.85 26.05
N ARG A 247 -4.56 0.88 25.34
CA ARG A 247 -4.83 -0.55 25.55
C ARG A 247 -4.48 -1.00 26.97
N ARG A 248 -3.32 -0.62 27.49
CA ARG A 248 -2.91 -0.90 28.89
C ARG A 248 -3.86 -0.28 29.91
N ARG A 249 -4.35 0.94 29.68
CA ARG A 249 -5.34 1.59 30.55
C ARG A 249 -6.67 0.85 30.54
N HIS A 250 -7.16 0.43 29.38
CA HIS A 250 -8.41 -0.32 29.28
C HIS A 250 -8.32 -1.66 30.00
N LEU A 251 -7.21 -2.40 29.83
CA LEU A 251 -6.97 -3.66 30.55
C LEU A 251 -6.92 -3.49 32.08
N ARG A 252 -6.46 -2.33 32.58
CA ARG A 252 -6.48 -2.02 34.02
C ARG A 252 -7.87 -1.63 34.55
N LEU A 253 -8.80 -1.25 33.67
CA LEU A 253 -10.14 -0.76 34.05
C LEU A 253 -11.23 -1.82 33.89
N VAL A 254 -10.96 -2.94 33.20
CA VAL A 254 -11.84 -4.12 33.22
C VAL A 254 -11.58 -4.85 34.54
N PRO A 255 -12.51 -4.89 35.50
CA PRO A 255 -12.32 -5.66 36.72
C PRO A 255 -12.17 -7.15 36.35
N ASN A 256 -11.26 -7.86 37.00
CA ASN A 256 -11.34 -9.32 37.04
C ASN A 256 -12.68 -9.68 37.67
N ASP A 257 -13.64 -10.16 36.89
CA ASP A 257 -14.88 -10.69 37.40
C ASP A 257 -14.58 -12.04 38.08
N PRO A 258 -14.64 -12.15 39.42
CA PRO A 258 -14.35 -13.41 40.12
C PRO A 258 -15.48 -14.43 39.93
N SER A 259 -16.57 -14.06 39.22
CA SER A 259 -17.79 -14.83 39.06
C SER A 259 -17.81 -15.74 37.82
N ALA A 260 -16.76 -15.73 36.98
CA ALA A 260 -16.72 -16.59 35.81
C ALA A 260 -16.59 -18.07 36.27
N PRO A 261 -17.56 -18.95 35.94
CA PRO A 261 -17.49 -20.33 36.37
C PRO A 261 -16.30 -21.01 35.70
N THR A 262 -15.37 -21.51 36.52
CA THR A 262 -14.30 -22.41 36.10
C THR A 262 -14.93 -23.69 35.54
N SER A 263 -15.00 -23.81 34.22
CA SER A 263 -15.31 -25.08 33.57
C SER A 263 -14.11 -26.02 33.80
N MET A 264 -14.21 -26.85 34.83
CA MET A 264 -13.29 -27.95 35.06
C MET A 264 -13.50 -29.02 33.99
N PRO A 265 -12.43 -29.69 33.50
CA PRO A 265 -12.57 -30.84 32.63
C PRO A 265 -12.97 -32.05 33.47
N GLU A 266 -14.14 -32.64 33.20
CA GLU A 266 -14.49 -33.92 33.81
C GLU A 266 -13.56 -35.01 33.27
N GLY A 267 -12.81 -35.60 34.20
CA GLY A 267 -11.90 -36.70 33.98
C GLY A 267 -12.64 -38.01 33.68
N GLN A 268 -11.96 -38.81 32.86
CA GLN A 268 -12.26 -40.20 32.57
C GLN A 268 -12.41 -41.02 33.87
N SER A 269 -13.42 -41.90 33.91
CA SER A 269 -13.33 -43.15 34.67
C SER A 269 -13.54 -44.33 33.73
N SER A 270 -12.61 -45.27 33.80
CA SER A 270 -12.64 -46.57 33.15
C SER A 270 -13.30 -47.60 34.06
N ALA A 271 -14.11 -48.51 33.49
CA ALA A 271 -13.99 -49.95 33.74
C ALA A 271 -14.92 -50.72 32.78
N ASP A 272 -14.29 -51.69 32.12
CA ASP A 272 -14.77 -52.87 31.41
C ASP A 272 -16.24 -53.28 31.56
N ASP A 273 -16.87 -53.62 30.43
CA ASP A 273 -17.49 -54.94 30.31
C ASP A 273 -17.58 -55.44 28.87
N ALA A 274 -17.58 -56.76 28.75
CA ALA A 274 -17.00 -57.53 27.66
C ALA A 274 -17.93 -57.83 26.46
N GLU A 275 -17.26 -58.14 25.34
CA GLU A 275 -17.55 -59.26 24.41
C GLU A 275 -18.68 -59.20 23.34
N ARG A 276 -18.20 -59.48 22.10
CA ARG A 276 -18.73 -60.39 21.05
C ARG A 276 -19.79 -59.88 20.05
N HIS A 277 -19.32 -59.72 18.80
CA HIS A 277 -19.68 -60.46 17.56
C HIS A 277 -19.50 -59.54 16.34
N ALA A 278 -18.47 -59.70 15.50
CA ALA A 278 -18.31 -60.68 14.42
C ALA A 278 -19.01 -60.25 13.10
N ALA A 279 -18.20 -60.25 12.03
CA ALA A 279 -18.46 -59.98 10.60
C ALA A 279 -18.25 -58.53 10.13
#